data_AF-A0ABD3VNF8-F1
#
_entry.id   AF-A0ABD3VNF8-F1
#
_cell.length_a   1.000
_cell.length_b   1.000
_cell.length_c   1.000
_cell.angle_alpha   90.00
_cell.angle_beta   90.00
_cell.angle_gamma   90.00
#
_symmetry.space_group_name_H-M   'P 1'
#
loop_
_entity.id
_entity.type
_entity.pdbx_description
1 polymer ?
#
loop_
_entity_poly.entity_id
_entity_poly.type
_entity_poly.pdbx_seq_one_letter_code
_entity_poly.pdbx_strand_id
1 'polypeptide(L)'
;SLATQSNPGIVLDKNVIQKIRNRFIYQRNRLRVADAIAYFPRSRPTEQQVKDYLISKNWFVKTNLIDVLKHWKPSERRDIAKTNKAILDQELIQSISEQKWDNCVIRQTGDQHIGKGIFAKRNISKAEVTCDYHGDLISP
;
A
#
# COMPACT_ATOMS: atom_id res chain seq x y z
N SER A 1 6.84 14.50 -65.15
CA SER A 1 7.62 15.11 -64.05
C SER A 1 6.80 15.02 -62.78
N LEU A 2 7.13 14.09 -61.88
CA LEU A 2 6.40 13.88 -60.61
C LEU A 2 7.05 14.75 -59.55
N ALA A 3 6.44 15.90 -59.26
CA ALA A 3 6.86 16.76 -58.16
C ALA A 3 6.55 16.07 -56.83
N THR A 4 7.59 15.63 -56.13
CA THR A 4 7.52 15.15 -54.76
C THR A 4 7.13 16.33 -53.87
N GLN A 5 5.87 16.39 -53.44
CA GLN A 5 5.46 17.32 -52.39
C GLN A 5 6.13 16.87 -51.09
N SER A 6 7.18 17.57 -50.70
CA SER A 6 7.77 17.47 -49.36
C SER A 6 6.74 17.95 -48.35
N ASN A 7 6.12 17.01 -47.63
CA ASN A 7 5.34 17.33 -46.43
C ASN A 7 6.26 18.12 -45.46
N PRO A 8 5.95 19.37 -45.11
CA PRO A 8 6.69 20.06 -44.07
C PRO A 8 6.34 19.37 -42.75
N GLY A 9 7.20 18.42 -42.35
CA GLY A 9 7.06 17.74 -41.07
C GLY A 9 6.97 18.80 -39.98
N ILE A 10 5.92 18.72 -39.15
CA ILE A 10 5.72 19.61 -38.01
C ILE A 10 6.94 19.44 -37.10
N VAL A 11 7.91 20.36 -37.20
CA VAL A 11 9.05 20.43 -36.29
C VAL A 11 8.51 21.03 -35.00
N LEU A 12 8.09 20.17 -34.07
CA LEU A 12 7.67 20.60 -32.75
C LEU A 12 8.82 21.33 -32.06
N ASP A 13 8.53 22.52 -31.54
CA ASP A 13 9.49 23.32 -30.76
C ASP A 13 10.10 22.46 -29.65
N LYS A 14 11.42 22.55 -29.46
CA LYS A 14 12.17 21.82 -28.43
C LYS A 14 11.55 22.01 -27.03
N ASN A 15 11.00 23.18 -26.74
CA ASN A 15 10.27 23.50 -25.50
C ASN A 15 8.97 22.72 -25.39
N VAL A 16 8.24 22.54 -26.49
CA VAL A 16 7.01 21.74 -26.54
C VAL A 16 7.34 20.27 -26.33
N ILE A 17 8.37 19.74 -27.00
CA ILE A 17 8.87 18.38 -26.80
C ILE A 17 9.28 18.16 -25.34
N GLN A 18 10.00 19.11 -24.75
CA GLN A 18 10.44 19.02 -23.35
C GLN A 18 9.26 19.05 -22.37
N LYS A 19 8.26 19.90 -22.59
CA LYS A 19 7.04 19.95 -21.78
C LYS A 19 6.28 18.62 -21.83
N ILE A 20 6.11 18.03 -23.02
CA ILE A 20 5.45 16.74 -23.20
C ILE A 20 6.22 15.63 -22.46
N ARG A 21 7.55 15.62 -22.61
CA ARG A 21 8.43 14.66 -21.93
C ARG A 21 8.31 14.75 -20.41
N ASN A 22 8.37 15.96 -19.86
CA ASN A 22 8.24 16.19 -18.41
C ASN A 22 6.88 15.73 -17.89
N ARG A 23 5.80 16.04 -18.62
CA ARG A 23 4.44 15.57 -18.30
C ARG A 23 4.38 14.04 -18.27
N PHE A 24 4.97 13.37 -19.26
CA PHE A 24 4.98 11.91 -19.32
C PHE A 24 5.75 11.27 -18.17
N ILE A 25 6.93 11.82 -17.83
CA ILE A 25 7.74 11.37 -16.68
C ILE A 25 6.93 11.52 -15.38
N TYR A 26 6.28 12.66 -15.19
CA TYR A 26 5.44 12.92 -14.02
C TYR A 26 4.28 11.92 -13.89
N GLN A 27 3.54 11.68 -14.97
CA GLN A 27 2.44 10.71 -14.95
C GLN A 27 2.94 9.29 -14.67
N ARG A 28 4.07 8.88 -15.24
CA ARG A 28 4.67 7.58 -14.96
C ARG A 28 5.14 7.44 -13.52
N ASN A 29 5.71 8.48 -12.92
CA ASN A 29 6.05 8.48 -11.50
C ASN A 29 4.79 8.27 -10.64
N ARG A 30 3.71 9.01 -10.92
CA ARG A 30 2.43 8.86 -10.19
C ARG A 30 1.87 7.45 -10.25
N LEU A 31 1.91 6.81 -11.43
CA LEU A 31 1.44 5.43 -11.60
C LEU A 31 2.29 4.44 -10.80
N ARG A 32 3.62 4.58 -10.82
CA ARG A 32 4.52 3.71 -10.03
C ARG A 32 4.33 3.91 -8.52
N VAL A 33 4.09 5.14 -8.09
CA VAL A 33 3.79 5.44 -6.67
C VAL A 33 2.46 4.78 -6.26
N ALA A 34 1.42 4.90 -7.08
CA ALA A 34 0.13 4.27 -6.81
C ALA A 34 0.23 2.72 -6.76
N ASP A 35 1.01 2.13 -7.67
CA ASP A 35 1.25 0.68 -7.72
C ASP A 35 1.99 0.20 -6.45
N ALA A 36 3.03 0.93 -6.04
CA ALA A 36 3.77 0.64 -4.80
C ALA A 36 2.87 0.75 -3.56
N ILE A 37 1.99 1.76 -3.50
CA ILE A 37 1.02 1.89 -2.39
C ILE A 37 0.05 0.70 -2.38
N ALA A 38 -0.48 0.30 -3.54
CA ALA A 38 -1.41 -0.82 -3.65
C ALA A 38 -0.78 -2.16 -3.26
N TYR A 39 0.54 -2.33 -3.45
CA TYR A 39 1.27 -3.52 -3.03
C TYR A 39 1.33 -3.68 -1.50
N PHE A 40 1.24 -2.59 -0.73
CA PHE A 40 1.24 -2.59 0.73
C PHE A 40 -0.15 -2.20 1.28
N PRO A 41 -1.20 -3.02 1.11
CA PRO A 41 -2.59 -2.60 1.35
C PRO A 41 -2.94 -2.36 2.83
N ARG A 42 -2.27 -3.05 3.76
CA ARG A 42 -2.65 -3.07 5.19
C ARG A 42 -1.70 -2.29 6.09
N SER A 43 -0.40 -2.48 5.92
CA SER A 43 0.63 -1.92 6.81
C SER A 43 1.48 -0.91 6.07
N ARG A 44 1.80 0.20 6.74
CA ARG A 44 2.69 1.21 6.18
C ARG A 44 4.07 0.58 5.98
N PRO A 45 4.59 0.55 4.74
CA PRO A 45 5.91 -0.04 4.50
C PRO A 45 7.01 0.85 5.09
N THR A 46 8.12 0.22 5.45
CA THR A 46 9.38 0.91 5.76
C THR A 46 10.05 1.38 4.46
N GLU A 47 11.00 2.32 4.57
CA GLU A 47 11.80 2.76 3.42
C GLU A 47 12.53 1.59 2.75
N GLN A 48 13.09 0.66 3.51
CA GLN A 48 13.78 -0.50 2.94
C GLN A 48 12.82 -1.41 2.16
N GLN A 49 11.61 -1.66 2.67
CA GLN A 49 10.60 -2.47 1.96
C GLN A 49 10.14 -1.82 0.66
N VAL A 50 9.94 -0.50 0.65
CA VAL A 50 9.60 0.21 -0.61
C VAL A 50 10.78 0.16 -1.58
N LYS A 51 12.00 0.31 -1.09
CA LYS A 51 13.22 0.23 -1.91
C LYS A 51 13.36 -1.15 -2.57
N ASP A 52 13.22 -2.22 -1.81
CA ASP A 52 13.30 -3.59 -2.33
C ASP A 52 12.22 -3.87 -3.37
N TYR A 53 10.99 -3.43 -3.10
CA TYR A 53 9.90 -3.50 -4.07
C TYR A 53 10.23 -2.75 -5.38
N LEU A 54 10.70 -1.51 -5.29
CA LEU A 54 11.06 -0.71 -6.46
C LEU A 54 12.26 -1.30 -7.22
N ILE A 55 13.21 -1.93 -6.54
CA ILE A 55 14.32 -2.66 -7.16
C ILE A 55 13.77 -3.87 -7.93
N SER A 56 12.86 -4.65 -7.34
CA SER A 56 12.24 -5.82 -8.01
C SER A 56 11.51 -5.45 -9.31
N LYS A 57 11.04 -4.21 -9.42
CA LYS A 57 10.37 -3.67 -10.63
C LYS A 57 11.30 -2.88 -11.56
N ASN A 58 12.59 -2.75 -11.24
CA ASN A 58 13.56 -1.89 -11.95
C ASN A 58 13.11 -0.41 -12.04
N TRP A 59 12.50 0.07 -10.94
CA TRP A 59 11.90 1.39 -10.80
C TRP A 59 12.57 2.27 -9.74
N PHE A 60 13.51 1.76 -8.95
CA PHE A 60 14.11 2.50 -7.84
C PHE A 60 14.64 3.89 -8.24
N VAL A 61 15.37 3.99 -9.36
CA VAL A 61 15.89 5.27 -9.88
C VAL A 61 14.80 6.15 -10.52
N LYS A 62 13.64 5.56 -10.84
CA LYS A 62 12.57 6.16 -11.67
C LYS A 62 11.33 6.55 -10.86
N THR A 63 11.33 6.27 -9.56
CA THR A 63 10.21 6.50 -8.65
C THR A 63 10.70 7.16 -7.39
N ASN A 64 10.03 8.23 -6.99
CA ASN A 64 10.33 8.85 -5.70
C ASN A 64 9.76 8.00 -4.56
N LEU A 65 10.63 7.35 -3.80
CA LEU A 65 10.26 6.53 -2.64
C LEU A 65 9.55 7.34 -1.56
N ILE A 66 9.97 8.58 -1.33
CA ILE A 66 9.35 9.46 -0.33
C ILE A 66 7.89 9.72 -0.67
N ASP A 67 7.55 9.81 -1.97
CA ASP A 67 6.16 9.96 -2.40
C ASP A 67 5.32 8.72 -2.08
N VAL A 68 5.88 7.51 -2.15
CA VAL A 68 5.19 6.28 -1.72
C VAL A 68 4.87 6.36 -0.23
N LEU A 69 5.87 6.64 0.61
CA LEU A 69 5.69 6.70 2.06
C LEU A 69 4.78 7.85 2.52
N LYS A 70 4.78 8.97 1.80
CA LYS A 70 3.98 10.16 2.11
C LYS A 70 2.51 9.99 1.72
N HIS A 71 2.24 9.37 0.57
CA HIS A 71 0.87 9.22 0.05
C HIS A 71 0.25 7.86 0.39
N TRP A 72 1.00 6.98 1.04
CA TRP A 72 0.47 5.72 1.54
C TRP A 72 -0.66 5.96 2.52
N LYS A 73 -1.76 5.24 2.29
CA LYS A 73 -2.90 5.12 3.21
C LYS A 73 -3.38 3.67 3.17
N PRO A 74 -3.92 3.14 4.28
CA PRO A 74 -4.52 1.81 4.29
C PRO A 74 -5.60 1.74 3.21
N SER A 75 -5.67 0.63 2.46
CA SER A 75 -6.78 0.41 1.54
C SER A 75 -8.05 0.17 2.36
N GLU A 76 -9.12 0.91 2.07
CA GLU A 76 -10.46 0.56 2.56
C GLU A 76 -10.81 -0.82 2.00
N ARG A 77 -11.26 -1.72 2.90
CA ARG A 77 -11.59 -3.12 2.58
C ARG A 77 -12.39 -3.19 1.27
N ARG A 78 -11.84 -3.88 0.27
CA ARG A 78 -12.65 -4.51 -0.77
C ARG A 78 -12.78 -5.99 -0.44
N ASP A 79 -13.78 -6.28 0.38
CA ASP A 79 -14.72 -7.38 0.20
C ASP A 79 -14.12 -8.79 0.03
N ILE A 80 -13.67 -9.41 1.12
CA ILE A 80 -13.59 -10.88 1.27
C ILE A 80 -15.01 -11.46 1.50
N ALA A 81 -16.06 -10.80 0.99
CA ALA A 81 -17.46 -11.12 1.32
C ALA A 81 -18.15 -12.02 0.28
N LYS A 82 -17.45 -12.60 -0.70
CA LYS A 82 -18.10 -13.33 -1.81
C LYS A 82 -17.57 -14.73 -2.14
N THR A 83 -16.77 -15.38 -1.30
CA THR A 83 -16.28 -16.73 -1.63
C THR A 83 -16.41 -17.66 -0.44
N ASN A 84 -17.43 -18.54 -0.48
CA ASN A 84 -17.59 -19.77 0.30
C ASN A 84 -17.27 -19.69 1.80
N LYS A 85 -18.30 -19.33 2.58
CA LYS A 85 -18.32 -19.24 4.05
C LYS A 85 -17.59 -20.38 4.80
N ALA A 86 -17.68 -21.63 4.33
CA ALA A 86 -17.09 -22.77 5.02
C ALA A 86 -15.56 -22.92 4.86
N ILE A 87 -14.98 -22.51 3.74
CA ILE A 87 -13.52 -22.54 3.53
C ILE A 87 -12.88 -21.35 4.25
N LEU A 88 -13.57 -20.20 4.23
CA LEU A 88 -13.17 -19.01 4.98
C LEU A 88 -13.03 -19.30 6.47
N ASP A 89 -13.95 -20.05 7.09
CA ASP A 89 -13.90 -20.26 8.53
C ASP A 89 -12.63 -21.01 8.98
N GLN A 90 -12.19 -22.07 8.29
CA GLN A 90 -10.98 -22.80 8.68
C GLN A 90 -9.69 -22.01 8.40
N GLU A 91 -9.55 -21.40 7.22
CA GLU A 91 -8.38 -20.61 6.89
C GLU A 91 -8.31 -19.33 7.74
N LEU A 92 -9.46 -18.74 8.09
CA LEU A 92 -9.57 -17.60 9.00
C LEU A 92 -9.23 -17.99 10.43
N ILE A 93 -9.77 -19.10 10.95
CA ILE A 93 -9.42 -19.61 12.29
C ILE A 93 -7.93 -19.91 12.35
N GLN A 94 -7.36 -20.54 11.32
CA GLN A 94 -5.94 -20.81 11.25
C GLN A 94 -5.14 -19.50 11.22
N SER A 95 -5.52 -18.54 10.37
CA SER A 95 -4.86 -17.21 10.31
C SER A 95 -4.95 -16.44 11.64
N ILE A 96 -6.07 -16.54 12.37
CA ILE A 96 -6.26 -15.91 13.69
C ILE A 96 -5.38 -16.60 14.74
N SER A 97 -5.30 -17.93 14.73
CA SER A 97 -4.51 -18.67 15.71
C SER A 97 -2.99 -18.55 15.47
N GLU A 98 -2.56 -18.37 14.22
CA GLU A 98 -1.16 -18.18 13.84
C GLU A 98 -0.70 -16.71 13.92
N GLN A 99 -1.61 -15.76 14.12
CA GLN A 99 -1.28 -14.34 14.21
C GLN A 99 -0.31 -14.09 15.38
N LYS A 100 0.90 -13.64 15.05
CA LYS A 100 1.90 -13.19 16.02
C LYS A 100 1.83 -11.68 16.20
N TRP A 101 1.66 -11.25 17.43
CA TRP A 101 1.56 -9.85 17.80
C TRP A 101 2.89 -9.39 18.38
N ASP A 102 3.94 -9.37 17.56
CA ASP A 102 5.32 -9.15 18.02
C ASP A 102 5.48 -7.81 18.75
N ASN A 103 4.69 -6.80 18.35
CA ASN A 103 4.66 -5.46 18.95
C ASN A 103 3.75 -5.35 20.17
N CYS A 104 3.13 -6.43 20.63
CA CYS A 104 2.24 -6.45 21.77
C CYS A 104 2.65 -7.50 22.81
N VAL A 105 2.21 -7.31 24.04
CA VAL A 105 2.44 -8.22 25.16
C VAL A 105 1.18 -8.33 26.01
N ILE A 106 0.90 -9.52 26.50
CA ILE A 106 -0.19 -9.75 27.45
C ILE A 106 0.35 -9.55 28.87
N ARG A 107 -0.30 -8.70 29.66
CA ARG A 107 0.03 -8.41 31.05
C ARG A 107 -1.24 -8.29 31.89
N GLN A 108 -1.13 -8.47 33.21
CA GLN A 108 -2.22 -8.19 34.13
C GLN A 108 -2.54 -6.70 34.09
N THR A 109 -3.81 -6.33 33.98
CA THR A 109 -4.22 -4.93 34.11
C THR A 109 -4.18 -4.53 35.59
N GLY A 110 -4.19 -3.22 35.87
CA GLY A 110 -4.29 -2.72 37.25
C GLY A 110 -5.66 -3.00 37.90
N ASP A 111 -6.62 -3.50 37.13
CA ASP A 111 -7.98 -3.79 37.58
C ASP A 111 -8.18 -5.31 37.69
N GLN A 112 -8.44 -5.77 38.91
CA GLN A 112 -8.60 -7.19 39.22
C GLN A 112 -9.87 -7.80 38.57
N HIS A 113 -10.86 -6.98 38.19
CA HIS A 113 -12.09 -7.44 37.54
C HIS A 113 -11.94 -7.63 36.01
N ILE A 114 -10.94 -7.00 35.40
CA ILE A 114 -10.71 -7.02 33.94
C ILE A 114 -9.72 -8.13 33.54
N GLY A 115 -8.84 -8.55 34.45
CA GLY A 115 -7.89 -9.63 34.19
C GLY A 115 -6.68 -9.19 33.36
N LYS A 116 -6.33 -9.94 32.32
CA LYS A 116 -5.16 -9.64 31.47
C LYS A 116 -5.55 -8.74 30.29
N GLY A 117 -4.70 -7.77 29.97
CA GLY A 117 -4.83 -6.87 28.83
C GLY A 117 -3.67 -7.00 27.83
N ILE A 118 -3.86 -6.45 26.64
CA ILE A 118 -2.83 -6.34 25.60
C ILE A 118 -2.18 -4.96 25.70
N PHE A 119 -0.85 -4.93 25.78
CA PHE A 119 -0.04 -3.72 25.90
C PHE A 119 0.94 -3.63 24.73
N ALA A 120 1.18 -2.43 24.23
CA ALA A 120 2.16 -2.21 23.18
C ALA A 120 3.60 -2.32 23.74
N LYS A 121 4.49 -3.01 23.03
CA LYS A 121 5.94 -3.04 23.32
C LYS A 121 6.68 -1.83 22.74
N ARG A 122 6.03 -1.07 21.86
CA ARG A 122 6.56 0.14 21.23
C ARG A 122 5.48 1.20 21.08
N ASN A 123 5.88 2.42 20.75
CA ASN A 123 4.94 3.47 20.36
C ASN A 123 4.18 3.06 19.10
N ILE A 124 2.85 3.22 19.15
CA ILE A 124 1.93 3.01 18.03
C ILE A 124 1.50 4.39 17.54
N SER A 125 1.59 4.64 16.24
CA SER A 125 1.20 5.93 15.68
C SER A 125 -0.32 6.07 15.60
N LYS A 126 -0.83 7.30 15.69
CA LYS A 126 -2.25 7.57 15.44
C LYS A 126 -2.62 7.04 14.04
N ALA A 127 -3.74 6.31 13.95
CA ALA A 127 -4.25 5.65 12.75
C ALA A 127 -3.43 4.45 12.23
N GLU A 128 -2.47 3.94 13.00
CA GLU A 128 -1.82 2.68 12.71
C GLU A 128 -2.77 1.50 12.99
N VAL A 129 -2.93 0.60 12.02
CA VAL A 129 -3.72 -0.63 12.19
C VAL A 129 -2.83 -1.70 12.82
N THR A 130 -3.16 -2.10 14.05
CA THR A 130 -2.43 -3.13 14.80
C THR A 130 -2.87 -4.54 14.43
N CYS A 131 -4.15 -4.73 14.14
CA CYS A 131 -4.77 -5.98 13.76
C CYS A 131 -6.14 -5.73 13.11
N ASP A 132 -6.67 -6.74 12.43
CA ASP A 132 -8.08 -6.79 12.09
C ASP A 132 -8.88 -7.24 13.34
N TYR A 133 -10.03 -6.62 13.61
CA TYR A 133 -10.99 -7.14 14.60
C TYR A 133 -11.79 -8.27 13.97
N HIS A 134 -11.85 -9.41 14.65
CA HIS A 134 -12.47 -10.65 14.18
C HIS A 134 -13.55 -11.21 15.13
N GLY A 135 -14.15 -10.35 15.96
CA GLY A 135 -15.25 -10.77 16.85
C GLY A 135 -16.61 -10.84 16.15
N ASP A 136 -17.60 -11.38 16.85
CA ASP A 136 -18.97 -11.49 16.35
C ASP A 136 -19.53 -10.12 15.98
N LEU A 137 -20.14 -10.05 14.80
CA LEU A 137 -20.93 -8.89 14.40
C LEU A 137 -22.26 -8.95 15.16
N ILE A 138 -22.36 -8.18 16.24
CA ILE A 138 -23.63 -7.99 16.94
C ILE A 138 -24.37 -6.87 16.21
N SER A 139 -25.41 -7.22 15.45
CA SER A 139 -26.34 -6.25 14.87
C SER A 139 -27.31 -5.72 15.94
N PRO A 140 -27.78 -4.45 15.86
CA PRO A 140 -28.82 -3.91 16.74
C PRO A 140 -30.12 -4.71 16.71
#